data_AF-A0A9D4YGR4-F1
#
_entry.id   AF-A0A9D4YGR4-F1
#
_cell.length_a   1.000
_cell.length_b   1.000
_cell.length_c   1.000
_cell.angle_alpha   90.00
_cell.angle_beta   90.00
_cell.angle_gamma   90.00
#
_symmetry.space_group_name_H-M   'P 1'
#
loop_
_entity.id
_entity.type
_entity.pdbx_description
1 polymer ?
#
loop_
_entity_poly.entity_id
_entity_poly.type
_entity_poly.pdbx_seq_one_letter_code
_entity_poly.pdbx_strand_id
1 'polypeptide(L)'
;MATRKSAPHLLKQLHASRHHLNPTRSVTYMPRPGDGTPRGVTLIPGDGIGPLVTGAVGQVMEAMHAPVYFEKFEVRGDMKAVPAEVLESIKKNKVCLKGGLATPVGGGVSSLNVQLRKELDLYASLVNCFNLPGLTTRHDNVDIVVIRENTEGEYAGLEHEVVPGVVESLKVFFPHIYL
;
A
#
# COMPACT_ATOMS: atom_id res chain seq x y z
N MET A 1 -9.49 -6.07 70.56
CA MET A 1 -9.23 -7.46 70.15
C MET A 1 -10.28 -7.81 69.11
N ALA A 2 -9.87 -8.17 67.88
CA ALA A 2 -10.71 -8.63 66.74
C ALA A 2 -11.70 -7.61 66.14
N THR A 3 -11.89 -7.43 64.82
CA THR A 3 -11.32 -8.03 63.61
C THR A 3 -11.67 -7.13 62.41
N ARG A 4 -10.69 -6.90 61.54
CA ARG A 4 -10.88 -6.47 60.14
C ARG A 4 -11.84 -7.42 59.41
N LYS A 5 -12.62 -6.87 58.47
CA LYS A 5 -12.77 -7.33 57.05
C LYS A 5 -14.24 -7.24 56.59
N SER A 6 -14.55 -6.26 55.74
CA SER A 6 -15.62 -6.41 54.74
C SER A 6 -15.58 -5.33 53.66
N ALA A 7 -14.42 -5.15 53.00
CA ALA A 7 -14.35 -4.39 51.75
C ALA A 7 -13.11 -4.72 50.86
N PRO A 8 -12.77 -5.99 50.53
CA PRO A 8 -11.82 -6.19 49.43
C PRO A 8 -12.29 -7.17 48.34
N HIS A 9 -13.57 -7.58 48.32
CA HIS A 9 -14.03 -8.54 47.30
C HIS A 9 -14.67 -7.91 46.06
N LEU A 10 -15.41 -6.80 46.19
CA LEU A 10 -16.00 -6.13 45.02
C LEU A 10 -15.00 -5.34 44.16
N LEU A 11 -13.91 -4.84 44.75
CA LEU A 11 -12.90 -4.08 44.01
C LEU A 11 -11.88 -4.95 43.25
N LYS A 12 -11.81 -6.26 43.53
CA LYS A 12 -10.96 -7.19 42.79
C LYS A 12 -11.61 -7.74 41.52
N GLN A 13 -12.93 -7.65 41.39
CA GLN A 13 -13.63 -8.05 40.15
C GLN A 13 -13.60 -6.95 39.08
N LEU A 14 -13.38 -5.69 39.46
CA LEU A 14 -13.32 -4.57 38.50
C LEU A 14 -11.97 -4.42 37.78
N HIS A 15 -10.90 -5.11 38.24
CA HIS A 15 -9.62 -5.16 37.52
C HIS A 15 -9.42 -6.43 36.67
N ALA A 16 -10.31 -7.42 36.79
CA ALA A 16 -10.26 -8.65 36.01
C ALA A 16 -10.98 -8.55 34.65
N SER A 17 -11.62 -7.40 34.36
CA SER A 17 -12.22 -7.10 33.06
C SER A 17 -11.51 -5.93 32.39
N ARG A 18 -10.18 -5.97 32.35
CA ARG A 18 -9.46 -5.25 31.29
C ARG A 18 -9.84 -5.95 30.01
N HIS A 19 -10.74 -5.31 29.26
CA HIS A 19 -11.17 -5.75 27.95
C HIS A 19 -9.98 -6.30 27.17
N HIS A 20 -9.93 -7.62 27.07
CA HIS A 20 -9.24 -8.28 25.97
C HIS A 20 -10.12 -7.97 24.77
N LEU A 21 -10.02 -6.73 24.26
CA LEU A 21 -10.39 -6.43 22.90
C LEU A 21 -9.40 -7.25 22.09
N ASN A 22 -9.76 -8.50 21.82
CA ASN A 22 -9.10 -9.29 20.83
C ASN A 22 -9.43 -8.55 19.53
N PRO A 23 -8.53 -7.77 18.92
CA PRO A 23 -8.77 -7.27 17.59
C PRO A 23 -8.37 -8.44 16.70
N THR A 24 -9.05 -9.57 16.85
CA THR A 24 -9.30 -10.38 15.67
C THR A 24 -10.12 -9.41 14.82
N ARG A 25 -9.42 -8.64 13.98
CA ARG A 25 -10.01 -8.21 12.73
C ARG A 25 -10.64 -9.50 12.25
N SER A 26 -11.97 -9.54 12.25
CA SER A 26 -12.61 -10.48 11.38
C SER A 26 -11.88 -10.21 10.07
N VAL A 27 -11.18 -11.21 9.56
CA VAL A 27 -11.08 -11.33 8.13
C VAL A 27 -12.56 -11.40 7.79
N THR A 28 -13.17 -10.22 7.59
CA THR A 28 -14.55 -10.09 7.17
C THR A 28 -14.50 -10.96 5.96
N TYR A 29 -15.16 -12.11 6.04
CA TYR A 29 -15.20 -13.08 4.97
C TYR A 29 -15.58 -12.26 3.76
N MET A 30 -14.53 -11.90 3.00
CA MET A 30 -14.70 -11.12 1.81
C MET A 30 -15.44 -12.14 0.97
N PRO A 31 -16.66 -11.83 0.51
CA PRO A 31 -17.31 -12.75 -0.42
C PRO A 31 -16.26 -13.11 -1.46
N ARG A 32 -16.08 -14.42 -1.72
CA ARG A 32 -15.04 -14.94 -2.63
C ARG A 32 -14.88 -13.94 -3.78
N PRO A 33 -13.68 -13.38 -4.05
CA PRO A 33 -13.55 -12.36 -5.06
C PRO A 33 -14.06 -12.91 -6.40
N GLY A 34 -15.28 -12.55 -6.79
CA GLY A 34 -15.94 -13.01 -8.00
C GLY A 34 -16.75 -14.30 -7.89
N ASP A 35 -17.45 -14.56 -8.99
CA ASP A 35 -18.10 -15.80 -9.43
C ASP A 35 -17.18 -17.05 -9.47
N GLY A 36 -15.94 -16.97 -8.99
CA GLY A 36 -14.91 -18.00 -9.11
C GLY A 36 -14.23 -18.05 -10.47
N THR A 37 -14.51 -17.09 -11.37
CA THR A 37 -13.81 -17.02 -12.66
C THR A 37 -12.35 -16.61 -12.47
N PRO A 38 -11.40 -17.29 -13.15
CA PRO A 38 -10.01 -16.88 -13.14
C PRO A 38 -9.85 -15.43 -13.63
N ARG A 39 -9.19 -14.58 -12.85
CA ARG A 39 -8.92 -13.19 -13.20
C ARG A 39 -7.46 -12.98 -13.54
N GLY A 40 -7.21 -12.29 -14.65
CA GLY A 40 -5.87 -11.84 -15.00
C GLY A 40 -5.44 -10.71 -14.09
N VAL A 41 -4.22 -10.84 -13.54
CA VAL A 41 -3.56 -9.78 -12.79
C VAL A 41 -2.23 -9.49 -13.46
N THR A 42 -2.00 -8.23 -13.82
CA THR A 42 -0.70 -7.82 -14.36
C THR A 42 0.34 -7.88 -13.24
N LEU A 43 1.45 -8.56 -13.46
CA LEU A 43 2.52 -8.72 -12.48
C LEU A 43 3.80 -8.06 -12.97
N ILE A 44 4.28 -7.08 -12.21
CA ILE A 44 5.58 -6.45 -12.41
C ILE A 44 6.49 -6.86 -11.26
N PRO A 45 7.47 -7.76 -11.44
CA PRO A 45 8.37 -8.19 -10.37
C PRO A 45 9.15 -7.04 -9.74
N GLY A 46 9.53 -6.06 -10.57
CA GLY A 46 10.33 -4.91 -10.18
C GLY A 46 11.79 -5.25 -9.89
N ASP A 47 12.47 -4.32 -9.21
CA ASP A 47 13.90 -4.34 -8.94
C ASP A 47 14.23 -4.81 -7.51
N GLY A 48 15.51 -5.04 -7.25
CA GLY A 48 16.03 -5.38 -5.93
C GLY A 48 15.43 -6.68 -5.39
N ILE A 49 14.80 -6.61 -4.21
CA ILE A 49 14.11 -7.75 -3.60
C ILE A 49 12.75 -8.06 -4.22
N GLY A 50 12.26 -7.20 -5.13
CA GLY A 50 10.94 -7.30 -5.76
C GLY A 50 10.61 -8.69 -6.30
N PRO A 51 11.46 -9.28 -7.17
CA PRO A 51 11.21 -10.61 -7.74
C PRO A 51 11.05 -11.71 -6.70
N LEU A 52 11.79 -11.66 -5.59
CA LEU A 52 11.70 -12.64 -4.50
C LEU A 52 10.34 -12.53 -3.79
N VAL A 53 9.92 -11.31 -3.45
CA VAL A 53 8.65 -11.06 -2.76
C VAL A 53 7.46 -11.41 -3.66
N THR A 54 7.48 -10.95 -4.92
CA THR A 54 6.40 -11.27 -5.87
C THR A 54 6.34 -12.77 -6.20
N GLY A 55 7.49 -13.44 -6.23
CA GLY A 55 7.55 -14.90 -6.40
C GLY A 55 6.91 -15.64 -5.23
N ALA A 56 7.19 -15.21 -3.99
CA ALA A 56 6.53 -15.76 -2.79
C ALA A 56 5.01 -15.55 -2.82
N VAL A 57 4.53 -14.39 -3.28
CA VAL A 57 3.09 -14.16 -3.47
C VAL A 57 2.52 -15.15 -4.49
N GLY A 58 3.20 -15.38 -5.61
CA GLY A 58 2.79 -16.36 -6.61
C GLY A 58 2.62 -17.77 -6.03
N GLN A 59 3.62 -18.23 -5.27
CA GLN A 59 3.59 -19.54 -4.60
C GLN A 59 2.42 -19.68 -3.62
N VAL A 60 2.16 -18.64 -2.82
CA VAL A 60 1.04 -18.64 -1.87
C VAL A 60 -0.31 -18.66 -2.59
N MET A 61 -0.47 -17.89 -3.68
CA MET A 61 -1.69 -17.88 -4.47
C MET A 61 -1.96 -19.23 -5.15
N GLU A 62 -0.92 -19.88 -5.66
CA GLU A 62 -1.00 -21.22 -6.25
C GLU A 62 -1.38 -22.27 -5.21
N ALA A 63 -0.73 -22.27 -4.04
CA ALA A 63 -1.02 -23.18 -2.94
C ALA A 63 -2.46 -23.03 -2.39
N MET A 64 -3.02 -21.82 -2.47
CA MET A 64 -4.42 -21.55 -2.09
C MET A 64 -5.43 -21.88 -3.20
N HIS A 65 -4.97 -22.30 -4.39
CA HIS A 65 -5.80 -22.44 -5.58
C HIS A 65 -6.64 -21.19 -5.86
N ALA A 66 -6.04 -20.01 -5.69
CA ALA A 66 -6.72 -18.76 -5.95
C ALA A 66 -7.09 -18.66 -7.44
N PRO A 67 -8.30 -18.16 -7.79
CA PRO A 67 -8.72 -17.99 -9.18
C PRO A 67 -8.05 -16.76 -9.82
N VAL A 68 -6.72 -16.74 -9.84
CA VAL A 68 -5.89 -15.64 -10.33
C VAL A 68 -4.78 -16.22 -11.19
N TYR A 69 -4.55 -15.63 -12.35
CA TYR A 69 -3.36 -15.89 -13.17
C TYR A 69 -2.57 -14.60 -13.38
N PHE A 70 -1.26 -14.71 -13.30
CA PHE A 70 -0.36 -13.56 -13.41
C PHE A 70 0.15 -13.38 -14.84
N GLU A 71 -0.19 -12.26 -15.48
CA GLU A 71 0.44 -11.81 -16.72
C GLU A 71 1.72 -11.06 -16.36
N LYS A 72 2.88 -11.73 -16.44
CA LYS A 72 4.16 -11.20 -15.96
C LYS A 72 4.84 -10.33 -17.00
N PHE A 73 5.25 -9.12 -16.60
CA PHE A 73 6.02 -8.19 -17.41
C PHE A 73 7.29 -7.76 -16.68
N GLU A 74 8.43 -7.83 -17.38
CA GLU A 74 9.71 -7.38 -16.84
C GLU A 74 9.86 -5.87 -17.09
N VAL A 75 9.71 -5.08 -16.03
CA VAL A 75 9.93 -3.62 -16.04
C VAL A 75 10.98 -3.29 -15.00
N ARG A 76 11.99 -2.53 -15.41
CA ARG A 76 13.08 -2.07 -14.55
C ARG A 76 13.00 -0.57 -14.34
N GLY A 77 13.39 -0.13 -13.15
CA GLY A 77 13.34 1.27 -12.72
C GLY A 77 14.22 2.24 -13.52
N ASP A 78 15.23 1.72 -14.21
CA ASP A 78 16.17 2.47 -15.06
C ASP A 78 15.66 2.68 -16.51
N MET A 79 14.52 2.09 -16.85
CA MET A 79 13.90 2.31 -18.16
C MET A 79 13.43 3.75 -18.32
N LYS A 80 13.45 4.26 -19.56
CA LYS A 80 13.01 5.63 -19.85
C LYS A 80 11.52 5.86 -19.65
N ALA A 81 10.72 4.83 -19.90
CA ALA A 81 9.27 4.87 -19.80
C ALA A 81 8.73 3.46 -19.57
N VAL A 82 7.54 3.38 -18.98
CA VAL A 82 6.77 2.14 -18.90
C VAL A 82 6.38 1.68 -20.32
N PRO A 83 6.65 0.43 -20.70
CA PRO A 83 6.22 -0.09 -22.00
C PRO A 83 4.71 0.00 -22.19
N ALA A 84 4.25 0.36 -23.39
CA ALA A 84 2.84 0.53 -23.69
C ALA A 84 2.03 -0.77 -23.44
N GLU A 85 2.60 -1.92 -23.78
CA GLU A 85 2.00 -3.24 -23.52
C GLU A 85 1.66 -3.48 -22.05
N VAL A 86 2.46 -2.94 -21.12
CA VAL A 86 2.22 -3.06 -19.67
C VAL A 86 1.03 -2.19 -19.29
N LEU A 87 0.98 -0.94 -19.76
CA LEU A 87 -0.16 -0.06 -19.50
C LEU A 87 -1.46 -0.64 -20.07
N GLU A 88 -1.43 -1.21 -21.27
CA GLU A 88 -2.59 -1.86 -21.88
C GLU A 88 -3.00 -3.12 -21.12
N SER A 89 -2.06 -3.94 -20.64
CA SER A 89 -2.37 -5.07 -19.76
C SER A 89 -3.03 -4.61 -18.46
N ILE A 90 -2.51 -3.55 -17.81
CA ILE A 90 -3.11 -3.01 -16.59
C ILE A 90 -4.51 -2.45 -16.85
N LYS A 91 -4.71 -1.73 -17.97
CA LYS A 91 -6.03 -1.21 -18.36
C LYS A 91 -7.02 -2.33 -18.71
N LYS A 92 -6.57 -3.44 -19.28
CA LYS A 92 -7.39 -4.63 -19.57
C LYS A 92 -7.78 -5.34 -18.28
N ASN A 93 -6.80 -5.64 -17.42
CA ASN A 93 -6.96 -6.47 -16.23
C ASN A 93 -7.53 -5.69 -15.03
N LYS A 94 -7.40 -4.36 -15.03
CA LYS A 94 -7.78 -3.42 -13.96
C LYS A 94 -7.04 -3.61 -12.63
N VAL A 95 -6.20 -4.64 -12.51
CA VAL A 95 -5.45 -4.97 -11.31
C VAL A 95 -4.00 -5.24 -11.69
N CYS A 96 -3.09 -4.63 -10.93
CA CYS A 96 -1.66 -4.82 -11.07
C CYS A 96 -1.03 -5.10 -9.70
N LEU A 97 -0.23 -6.15 -9.61
CA LEU A 97 0.70 -6.37 -8.50
C LEU A 97 2.10 -5.94 -8.96
N LYS A 98 2.74 -5.03 -8.23
CA LYS A 98 4.11 -4.59 -8.56
C LYS A 98 5.05 -4.70 -7.37
N GLY A 99 6.29 -5.11 -7.64
CA GLY A 99 7.42 -4.91 -6.74
C GLY A 99 7.90 -3.45 -6.71
N GLY A 100 8.98 -3.21 -5.97
CA GLY A 100 9.65 -1.91 -5.94
C GLY A 100 10.32 -1.61 -7.28
N LEU A 101 10.13 -0.41 -7.84
CA LEU A 101 10.88 0.05 -9.01
C LEU A 101 11.88 1.10 -8.53
N ALA A 102 13.16 0.88 -8.80
CA ALA A 102 14.21 1.82 -8.43
C ALA A 102 13.98 3.15 -9.14
N THR A 103 14.22 4.27 -8.44
CA THR A 103 14.19 5.59 -9.07
C THR A 103 15.61 6.14 -9.06
N PRO A 104 16.22 6.41 -10.22
CA PRO A 104 17.56 6.99 -10.27
C PRO A 104 17.56 8.37 -9.60
N VAL A 105 18.55 8.61 -8.74
CA VAL A 105 18.75 9.88 -8.04
C VAL A 105 19.70 10.73 -8.86
N GLY A 106 19.33 11.96 -9.24
CA GLY A 106 20.26 12.90 -9.90
C GLY A 106 19.84 13.54 -11.22
N GLY A 107 18.57 13.51 -11.62
CA GLY A 107 18.01 14.46 -12.60
C GLY A 107 17.54 13.90 -13.95
N GLY A 108 16.54 14.57 -14.53
CA GLY A 108 16.13 14.48 -15.94
C GLY A 108 15.06 13.44 -16.30
N VAL A 109 14.84 12.40 -15.49
CA VAL A 109 13.87 11.34 -15.80
C VAL A 109 12.77 11.31 -14.74
N SER A 110 11.50 11.41 -15.16
CA SER A 110 10.37 11.21 -14.28
C SER A 110 10.36 9.76 -13.77
N SER A 111 10.15 9.57 -12.46
CA SER A 111 10.10 8.22 -11.88
C SER A 111 9.03 7.37 -12.58
N LEU A 112 9.37 6.14 -12.98
CA LEU A 112 8.39 5.20 -13.55
C LEU A 112 7.20 4.96 -12.60
N ASN A 113 7.42 5.04 -11.28
CA ASN A 113 6.33 4.93 -10.31
C ASN A 113 5.35 6.12 -10.42
N VAL A 114 5.87 7.34 -10.66
CA VAL A 114 5.04 8.53 -10.89
C VAL A 114 4.36 8.45 -12.25
N GLN A 115 5.06 8.00 -13.29
CA GLN A 115 4.48 7.77 -14.61
C GLN A 115 3.27 6.83 -14.53
N LEU A 116 3.41 5.67 -13.90
CA LEU A 116 2.30 4.72 -13.71
C LEU A 116 1.08 5.37 -13.02
N ARG A 117 1.31 6.19 -12.00
CA ARG A 117 0.21 6.83 -11.26
C ARG A 117 -0.53 7.86 -12.10
N LYS A 118 0.19 8.64 -12.90
CA LYS A 118 -0.39 9.65 -13.79
C LYS A 118 -1.12 9.02 -14.97
N GLU A 119 -0.49 8.08 -15.67
CA GLU A 119 -1.06 7.42 -16.87
C GLU A 119 -2.31 6.57 -16.56
N LEU A 120 -2.41 6.06 -15.32
CA LEU A 120 -3.54 5.23 -14.87
C LEU A 120 -4.52 5.98 -13.96
N ASP A 121 -4.30 7.27 -13.74
CA ASP A 121 -5.11 8.12 -12.85
C ASP A 121 -5.32 7.53 -11.44
N LEU A 122 -4.23 7.02 -10.85
CA LEU A 122 -4.23 6.40 -9.52
C LEU A 122 -4.14 7.47 -8.43
N TYR A 123 -5.23 8.23 -8.26
CA TYR A 123 -5.30 9.42 -7.40
C TYR A 123 -5.17 9.14 -5.89
N ALA A 124 -5.53 7.94 -5.42
CA ALA A 124 -5.49 7.60 -4.00
C ALA A 124 -4.46 6.50 -3.68
N SER A 125 -3.56 6.81 -2.75
CA SER A 125 -2.68 5.84 -2.11
C SER A 125 -3.18 5.54 -0.70
N LEU A 126 -3.38 4.26 -0.40
CA LEU A 126 -3.79 3.78 0.92
C LEU A 126 -2.66 2.99 1.57
N VAL A 127 -2.35 3.31 2.81
CA VAL A 127 -1.37 2.58 3.63
C VAL A 127 -2.01 2.23 4.97
N ASN A 128 -2.12 0.93 5.25
CA ASN A 128 -2.64 0.42 6.51
C ASN A 128 -1.47 0.17 7.47
N CYS A 129 -1.44 0.92 8.56
CA CYS A 129 -0.43 0.84 9.60
C CYS A 129 -1.07 0.25 10.86
N PHE A 130 -0.71 -0.99 11.21
CA PHE A 130 -1.22 -1.64 12.40
C PHE A 130 -0.15 -2.52 13.05
N ASN A 131 -0.25 -2.73 14.36
CA ASN A 131 0.66 -3.65 15.05
C ASN A 131 0.38 -5.09 14.62
N LEU A 132 1.44 -5.83 14.28
CA LEU A 132 1.36 -7.25 13.99
C LEU A 132 1.46 -8.06 15.29
N PRO A 133 0.56 -9.06 15.52
CA PRO A 133 0.69 -9.96 16.65
C PRO A 133 2.05 -10.66 16.66
N GLY A 134 2.72 -10.67 17.81
CA GLY A 134 4.05 -11.28 17.96
C GLY A 134 5.23 -10.38 17.57
N LEU A 135 4.99 -9.20 16.98
CA LEU A 135 6.04 -8.23 16.69
C LEU A 135 6.01 -7.10 17.72
N THR A 136 6.99 -7.10 18.64
CA THR A 136 7.10 -6.04 19.65
C THR A 136 7.63 -4.77 19.00
N THR A 137 6.93 -3.65 19.20
CA THR A 137 7.35 -2.32 18.73
C THR A 137 7.26 -1.32 19.88
N ARG A 138 7.71 -0.08 19.67
CA ARG A 138 7.66 0.98 20.69
C ARG A 138 6.23 1.38 21.09
N HIS A 139 5.28 1.29 20.16
CA HIS A 139 3.91 1.77 20.34
C HIS A 139 2.93 0.60 20.23
N ASP A 140 1.99 0.54 21.17
CA ASP A 140 0.94 -0.48 21.20
C ASP A 140 -0.39 0.08 20.67
N ASN A 141 -1.27 -0.80 20.20
CA ASN A 141 -2.64 -0.49 19.73
C ASN A 141 -2.70 0.54 18.58
N VAL A 142 -1.71 0.51 17.69
CA VAL A 142 -1.73 1.23 16.42
C VAL A 142 -2.69 0.53 15.46
N ASP A 143 -3.71 1.25 15.00
CA ASP A 143 -4.59 0.88 13.89
C ASP A 143 -5.00 2.14 13.13
N ILE A 144 -4.24 2.48 12.08
CA ILE A 144 -4.38 3.73 11.33
C ILE A 144 -4.36 3.41 9.84
N VAL A 145 -5.21 4.11 9.08
CA VAL A 145 -5.17 4.11 7.62
C VAL A 145 -4.77 5.50 7.15
N VAL A 146 -3.68 5.58 6.39
CA VAL A 146 -3.25 6.81 5.73
C VAL A 146 -3.81 6.80 4.31
N ILE A 147 -4.64 7.79 4.00
CA ILE A 147 -5.12 8.06 2.65
C ILE A 147 -4.38 9.29 2.15
N ARG A 148 -3.71 9.15 1.01
CA ARG A 148 -2.86 10.18 0.43
C ARG A 148 -3.18 10.39 -1.04
N GLU A 149 -3.37 11.65 -1.42
CA GLU A 149 -3.43 12.11 -2.81
C GLU A 149 -2.09 11.80 -3.53
N ASN A 150 -2.15 11.36 -4.78
CA ASN A 150 -1.05 10.66 -5.44
C ASN A 150 -0.81 11.05 -6.92
N THR A 151 -1.53 12.04 -7.46
CA THR A 151 -1.43 12.57 -8.83
C THR A 151 -1.01 14.05 -8.90
N GLU A 152 -1.36 14.88 -7.91
CA GLU A 152 -1.06 16.32 -7.88
C GLU A 152 -0.04 16.73 -6.78
N GLY A 153 0.00 18.03 -6.45
CA GLY A 153 0.89 18.59 -5.44
C GLY A 153 2.37 18.46 -5.81
N GLU A 154 3.15 17.84 -4.93
CA GLU A 154 4.60 17.65 -5.13
C GLU A 154 4.91 16.77 -6.36
N TYR A 155 3.94 15.97 -6.80
CA TYR A 155 4.12 15.12 -7.98
C TYR A 155 3.94 15.84 -9.30
N ALA A 156 3.60 17.14 -9.29
CA ALA A 156 3.62 17.97 -10.50
C ALA A 156 5.01 17.95 -11.15
N GLY A 157 6.08 17.95 -10.34
CA GLY A 157 7.46 17.89 -10.82
C GLY A 157 7.86 19.09 -11.68
N LEU A 158 7.23 20.24 -11.44
CA LEU A 158 7.47 21.48 -12.16
C LEU A 158 8.51 22.30 -11.38
N GLU A 159 9.76 22.19 -11.80
CA GLU A 159 10.89 22.88 -11.18
C GLU A 159 11.65 23.69 -12.24
N HIS A 160 12.11 24.88 -11.87
CA HIS A 160 12.96 25.69 -12.74
C HIS A 160 13.94 26.54 -11.92
N GLU A 161 15.09 26.84 -12.52
CA GLU A 161 16.08 27.74 -11.94
C GLU A 161 15.84 29.15 -12.49
N VAL A 162 15.45 30.08 -11.61
CA VAL A 162 15.11 31.47 -12.00
C VAL A 162 16.39 32.26 -12.27
N VAL A 163 17.39 32.10 -11.40
CA VAL A 163 18.75 32.63 -11.52
C VAL A 163 19.72 31.59 -10.95
N PRO A 164 21.02 31.60 -11.34
CA PRO A 164 22.00 30.65 -10.82
C PRO A 164 21.97 30.54 -9.29
N GLY A 165 21.66 29.35 -8.78
CA GLY A 165 21.55 29.05 -7.35
C GLY A 165 20.17 29.27 -6.71
N VAL A 166 19.16 29.69 -7.47
CA VAL A 166 17.78 29.88 -6.99
C VAL A 166 16.83 28.99 -7.78
N VAL A 167 16.36 27.92 -7.13
CA VAL A 167 15.42 26.96 -7.69
C VAL A 167 14.02 27.21 -7.13
N GLU A 168 13.05 27.31 -8.03
CA GLU A 168 11.63 27.35 -7.71
C GLU A 168 10.99 26.00 -8.01
N SER A 169 10.12 25.54 -7.10
CA SER A 169 9.29 24.35 -7.28
C SER A 169 7.82 24.77 -7.21
N LEU A 170 7.07 24.45 -8.27
CA LEU A 170 5.67 24.80 -8.40
C LEU A 170 4.80 23.63 -7.98
N LYS A 171 4.06 23.85 -6.90
CA LYS A 171 3.05 22.93 -6.41
C LYS A 171 1.68 23.32 -6.94
N VAL A 172 1.02 22.40 -7.62
CA VAL A 172 -0.31 22.63 -8.20
C VAL A 172 -1.34 21.80 -7.47
N PHE A 173 -2.46 22.44 -7.11
CA PHE A 173 -3.64 21.81 -6.55
C PHE A 173 -4.86 22.25 -7.35
N PHE A 174 -5.67 21.29 -7.77
CA PHE A 174 -6.92 21.57 -8.44
C PHE A 174 -8.08 21.39 -7.45
N PRO A 175 -8.94 22.40 -7.25
CA PRO A 175 -10.23 22.17 -6.61
C PRO A 175 -11.07 21.34 -7.58
N HIS A 176 -11.10 20.02 -7.41
CA HIS A 176 -11.95 19.15 -8.22
C HIS A 176 -13.43 19.46 -7.94
N ILE A 177 -14.05 20.29 -8.78
CA ILE A 177 -15.51 20.50 -8.86
C ILE A 177 -16.10 19.34 -9.68
N TYR A 178 -16.17 18.12 -9.13
CA TYR A 178 -17.04 17.06 -9.67
C TYR A 178 -17.41 16.08 -8.55
N LEU A 179 -18.56 16.33 -7.93
CA LEU A 179 -19.47 15.33 -7.34
C LEU A 179 -20.80 15.43 -8.09
#